data_AF-A0A521LXQ5-F1
#
_entry.id   AF-A0A521LXQ5-F1
#
_cell.length_a   1.000
_cell.length_b   1.000
_cell.length_c   1.000
_cell.angle_alpha   90.00
_cell.angle_beta   90.00
_cell.angle_gamma   90.00
#
_symmetry.space_group_name_H-M   'P 1'
#
loop_
_entity.id
_entity.type
_entity.pdbx_description
1 polymer ?
#
loop_
_entity_poly.entity_id
_entity_poly.type
_entity_poly.pdbx_seq_one_letter_code
_entity_poly.pdbx_strand_id
1 'polypeptide(L)'
;MDYAVIISAIVLGLSVLATAAKFFDWFIHTDPPTMIRVSRWMLLLLILAGVPVLAWMITDGRWSAAMLLGAGMLAGATFLKWRAMLQPLRALLEYFRPKARPFDMAMAPDPETVQRAAAVLEAYVQHAALPAPRQDGMSRAEALDVLGLAPGADEAAIRAAHRRLASLVHPDHSGSTYLMNKVDQARDTLLRPSREWPRLSNG
;
A
#
# COMPACT_ATOMS: atom_id res chain seq x y z
N MET A 1 -30.70 23.23 -34.90
CA MET A 1 -30.21 22.62 -33.65
C MET A 1 -29.16 23.57 -33.11
N ASP A 2 -29.45 24.20 -31.97
CA ASP A 2 -28.60 25.26 -31.44
C ASP A 2 -27.24 24.69 -31.02
N TYR A 3 -26.15 25.34 -31.42
CA TYR A 3 -24.79 24.93 -31.07
C TYR A 3 -24.59 24.79 -29.56
N ALA A 4 -25.34 25.54 -28.76
CA ALA A 4 -25.36 25.42 -27.30
C ALA A 4 -25.76 24.01 -26.82
N VAL A 5 -26.73 23.36 -27.47
CA VAL A 5 -27.19 22.01 -27.11
C VAL A 5 -26.09 20.99 -27.41
N ILE A 6 -25.45 21.09 -28.57
CA ILE A 6 -24.36 20.19 -29.00
C ILE A 6 -23.15 20.33 -28.06
N ILE A 7 -22.76 21.56 -27.73
CA ILE A 7 -21.65 21.82 -26.80
C ILE A 7 -21.97 21.28 -25.41
N SER A 8 -23.19 21.53 -24.90
CA SER A 8 -23.59 21.03 -23.58
C SER A 8 -23.59 19.50 -23.50
N ALA A 9 -24.04 18.81 -24.55
CA ALA A 9 -24.00 17.36 -24.63
C ALA A 9 -22.57 16.81 -24.65
N ILE A 10 -21.66 17.45 -25.40
CA ILE A 10 -20.24 17.07 -25.45
C ILE A 10 -19.57 17.28 -24.10
N VAL A 11 -19.80 18.43 -23.45
CA VAL A 11 -19.24 18.75 -22.14
C VAL A 11 -19.76 17.80 -21.06
N LEU A 12 -21.05 17.47 -21.10
CA LEU A 12 -21.66 16.48 -20.20
C LEU A 12 -21.03 15.10 -20.41
N GLY A 13 -20.90 14.66 -21.67
CA GLY A 13 -20.29 13.39 -22.01
C GLY A 13 -18.84 13.29 -21.52
N LEU A 14 -18.04 14.33 -21.74
CA LEU A 14 -16.65 14.39 -21.27
C LEU A 14 -16.55 14.39 -19.73
N SER A 15 -17.46 15.07 -19.03
CA SER A 15 -17.50 15.09 -17.56
C SER A 15 -17.84 13.72 -16.97
N VAL A 16 -18.78 13.00 -17.59
CA VAL A 16 -19.13 11.63 -17.19
C VAL A 16 -17.94 10.68 -17.40
N LEU A 17 -17.28 10.79 -18.56
CA LEU A 17 -16.07 10.01 -18.87
C LEU A 17 -14.91 10.29 -17.90
N ALA A 18 -14.66 11.56 -17.58
CA ALA A 18 -13.62 11.96 -16.63
C ALA A 18 -13.91 11.42 -15.22
N THR A 19 -15.17 11.46 -14.79
CA THR A 19 -15.59 10.92 -13.49
C THR A 19 -15.41 9.40 -13.44
N ALA A 20 -15.78 8.70 -14.51
CA ALA A 20 -15.58 7.26 -14.62
C ALA A 20 -14.09 6.87 -14.59
N ALA A 21 -13.24 7.58 -15.32
CA ALA A 21 -11.80 7.35 -15.33
C ALA A 21 -11.18 7.56 -13.94
N LYS A 22 -11.55 8.65 -13.25
CA LYS A 22 -11.09 8.94 -11.89
C LYS A 22 -11.57 7.88 -10.88
N PHE A 23 -12.79 7.37 -11.06
CA PHE A 23 -13.31 6.28 -10.25
C PHE A 23 -12.52 4.99 -10.47
N PHE A 24 -12.21 4.65 -11.73
CA PHE A 24 -11.40 3.48 -12.06
C PHE A 24 -9.97 3.58 -11.52
N ASP A 25 -9.36 4.76 -11.60
CA ASP A 25 -8.03 5.01 -11.05
C ASP A 25 -7.99 4.82 -9.53
N TRP A 26 -9.00 5.36 -8.82
CA TRP A 26 -9.17 5.12 -7.39
C TRP A 26 -9.42 3.64 -7.07
N PHE A 27 -10.23 2.97 -7.89
CA PHE A 27 -10.59 1.56 -7.72
C PHE A 27 -9.39 0.61 -7.86
N ILE A 28 -8.46 0.90 -8.78
CA ILE A 28 -7.27 0.08 -9.00
C ILE A 28 -6.20 0.33 -7.92
N HIS A 29 -6.10 1.54 -7.38
CA HIS A 29 -5.08 1.88 -6.37
C HIS A 29 -5.48 1.63 -4.91
N THR A 30 -6.75 1.27 -4.62
CA THR A 30 -7.22 1.06 -3.25
C THR A 30 -6.88 -0.35 -2.73
N ASP A 31 -6.55 -0.44 -1.43
CA ASP A 31 -6.27 -1.71 -0.75
C ASP A 31 -7.38 -2.77 -0.96
N PRO A 32 -7.04 -3.99 -1.44
CA PRO A 32 -8.01 -5.05 -1.73
C PRO A 32 -9.01 -5.38 -0.61
N PRO A 33 -8.62 -5.46 0.68
CA PRO A 33 -9.57 -5.83 1.75
C PRO A 33 -10.61 -4.74 2.03
N THR A 34 -10.25 -3.47 1.88
CA THR A 34 -11.15 -2.33 2.11
C THR A 34 -12.20 -2.23 1.01
N MET A 35 -11.78 -2.42 -0.25
CA MET A 35 -12.65 -2.43 -1.42
C MET A 35 -13.79 -3.45 -1.31
N ILE A 36 -13.54 -4.64 -0.74
CA ILE A 36 -14.56 -5.69 -0.60
C ILE A 36 -15.60 -5.31 0.46
N ARG A 37 -15.14 -4.73 1.57
CA ARG A 37 -16.03 -4.32 2.67
C ARG A 37 -16.96 -3.21 2.21
N VAL A 38 -16.42 -2.21 1.51
CA VAL A 38 -17.20 -1.09 0.97
C VAL A 38 -18.12 -1.54 -0.16
N SER A 39 -17.65 -2.38 -1.09
CA SER A 39 -18.47 -2.95 -2.17
C SER A 39 -19.70 -3.71 -1.64
N ARG A 40 -19.55 -4.44 -0.53
CA ARG A 40 -20.67 -5.14 0.11
C ARG A 40 -21.73 -4.18 0.63
N TRP A 41 -21.32 -3.14 1.35
CA TRP A 41 -22.26 -2.14 1.87
C TRP A 41 -22.89 -1.29 0.75
N MET A 42 -22.14 -1.00 -0.31
CA MET A 42 -22.64 -0.28 -1.48
C MET A 42 -23.68 -1.09 -2.28
N LEU A 43 -23.46 -2.40 -2.46
CA LEU A 43 -24.46 -3.31 -3.06
C LEU A 43 -25.73 -3.40 -2.21
N LEU A 44 -25.59 -3.47 -0.88
CA LEU A 44 -26.75 -3.47 0.03
C LEU A 44 -27.54 -2.17 -0.05
N LEU A 45 -26.85 -1.02 -0.09
CA LEU A 45 -27.47 0.28 -0.29
C LEU A 45 -28.19 0.36 -1.64
N LEU A 46 -27.57 -0.15 -2.71
CA LEU A 46 -28.17 -0.18 -4.05
C LEU A 46 -29.45 -1.03 -4.08
N ILE A 47 -29.43 -2.20 -3.45
CA ILE A 47 -30.60 -3.07 -3.32
C ILE A 47 -31.68 -2.36 -2.49
N LEU A 48 -31.31 -1.77 -1.35
CA LEU A 48 -32.26 -1.05 -0.49
C LEU A 48 -32.91 0.13 -1.22
N ALA A 49 -32.14 0.89 -2.00
CA ALA A 49 -32.63 2.00 -2.81
C ALA A 49 -33.47 1.53 -4.02
N GLY A 50 -33.25 0.31 -4.53
CA GLY A 50 -34.04 -0.30 -5.59
C GLY A 50 -35.47 -0.68 -5.17
N VAL A 51 -35.69 -1.02 -3.90
CA VAL A 51 -37.01 -1.39 -3.36
C VAL A 51 -38.08 -0.31 -3.56
N PRO A 52 -37.87 0.97 -3.18
CA PRO A 52 -38.88 2.02 -3.41
C PRO A 52 -39.11 2.30 -4.90
N VAL A 53 -38.08 2.20 -5.74
CA VAL A 53 -38.22 2.35 -7.19
C VAL A 53 -39.06 1.21 -7.78
N LEU A 54 -38.83 -0.02 -7.32
CA LEU A 54 -39.62 -1.19 -7.69
C LEU A 54 -41.09 -1.01 -7.30
N ALA A 55 -41.36 -0.55 -6.07
CA ALA A 55 -42.71 -0.28 -5.58
C ALA A 55 -43.42 0.78 -6.44
N TRP A 56 -42.73 1.87 -6.77
CA TRP A 56 -43.24 2.92 -7.65
C TRP A 56 -43.52 2.40 -9.08
N MET A 57 -42.68 1.54 -9.61
CA MET A 57 -42.89 0.94 -10.95
C MET A 57 -44.06 -0.04 -10.99
N ILE A 58 -44.33 -0.73 -9.88
CA ILE A 58 -45.52 -1.61 -9.75
C ILE A 58 -46.79 -0.76 -9.72
N THR A 59 -46.78 0.38 -9.01
CA THR A 59 -47.94 1.29 -8.98
C THR A 59 -48.24 1.92 -10.33
N ASP A 60 -47.21 2.19 -11.14
CA ASP A 60 -47.34 2.74 -12.50
C ASP A 60 -47.67 1.67 -13.58
N GLY A 61 -47.84 0.39 -13.20
CA GLY A 61 -48.19 -0.68 -14.12
C GLY A 61 -47.05 -1.10 -15.08
N ARG A 62 -45.80 -0.73 -14.80
CA ARG A 62 -44.62 -1.04 -15.63
C ARG A 62 -44.00 -2.40 -15.27
N TRP A 63 -44.79 -3.47 -15.40
CA TRP A 63 -44.43 -4.82 -14.94
C TRP A 63 -43.15 -5.39 -15.56
N SER A 64 -42.92 -5.17 -16.84
CA SER A 64 -41.71 -5.64 -17.54
C SER A 64 -40.44 -5.00 -16.97
N ALA A 65 -40.50 -3.70 -16.70
CA ALA A 65 -39.38 -2.96 -16.17
C ALA A 65 -39.17 -3.24 -14.66
N ALA A 66 -40.25 -3.49 -13.91
CA ALA A 66 -40.17 -3.97 -12.53
C ALA A 66 -39.54 -5.37 -12.44
N MET A 67 -39.89 -6.30 -13.34
CA MET A 67 -39.28 -7.63 -13.39
C MET A 67 -37.78 -7.57 -13.69
N LEU A 68 -37.37 -6.72 -14.65
CA LEU A 68 -35.95 -6.51 -14.96
C LEU A 68 -35.16 -5.98 -13.75
N LEU A 69 -35.72 -4.99 -13.04
CA LEU A 69 -35.10 -4.40 -11.87
C LEU A 69 -35.03 -5.41 -10.70
N GLY A 70 -36.12 -6.15 -10.45
CA GLY A 70 -36.15 -7.23 -9.45
C GLY A 70 -35.16 -8.35 -9.74
N ALA A 71 -35.06 -8.79 -11.00
CA ALA A 71 -34.07 -9.78 -11.43
C ALA A 71 -32.64 -9.27 -11.25
N GLY A 72 -32.38 -7.99 -11.56
CA GLY A 72 -31.08 -7.35 -11.31
C GLY A 72 -30.73 -7.27 -9.82
N MET A 73 -31.69 -6.98 -8.96
CA MET A 73 -31.49 -6.95 -7.50
C MET A 73 -31.16 -8.34 -6.94
N LEU A 74 -31.83 -9.39 -7.44
CA LEU A 74 -31.53 -10.80 -7.11
C LEU A 74 -30.14 -11.23 -7.59
N ALA A 75 -29.76 -10.84 -8.82
CA ALA A 75 -28.44 -11.11 -9.37
C ALA A 75 -27.32 -10.38 -8.61
N GLY A 76 -27.54 -9.13 -8.20
CA GLY A 76 -26.60 -8.38 -7.36
C GLY A 76 -26.43 -9.01 -5.98
N ALA A 77 -27.52 -9.51 -5.38
CA ALA A 77 -27.49 -10.21 -4.10
C ALA A 77 -26.75 -11.56 -4.18
N THR A 78 -26.87 -12.30 -5.29
CA THR A 78 -26.11 -13.53 -5.52
C THR A 78 -24.66 -13.28 -5.90
N PHE A 79 -24.35 -12.16 -6.57
CA PHE A 79 -22.98 -11.71 -6.83
C PHE A 79 -22.20 -11.50 -5.51
N LEU A 80 -22.88 -11.10 -4.43
CA LEU A 80 -22.29 -11.03 -3.10
C LEU A 80 -21.85 -12.41 -2.54
N LYS A 81 -22.51 -13.49 -2.98
CA LYS A 81 -22.16 -14.89 -2.67
C LYS A 81 -21.13 -15.51 -3.63
N TRP A 82 -20.77 -14.85 -4.74
CA TRP A 82 -19.78 -15.37 -5.70
C TRP A 82 -18.44 -15.73 -5.04
N ARG A 83 -18.02 -15.03 -3.97
CA ARG A 83 -16.84 -15.41 -3.17
C ARG A 83 -17.01 -16.70 -2.38
N ALA A 84 -18.20 -16.99 -1.86
CA ALA A 84 -18.50 -18.26 -1.19
C ALA A 84 -18.48 -19.42 -2.20
N MET A 85 -18.92 -19.15 -3.43
CA MET A 85 -18.87 -20.11 -4.53
C MET A 85 -17.44 -20.40 -5.02
N LEU A 86 -16.52 -19.44 -4.89
CA LEU A 86 -15.08 -19.63 -5.17
C LEU A 86 -14.29 -20.24 -3.99
N GLN A 87 -14.89 -20.42 -2.81
CA GLN A 87 -14.25 -21.14 -1.69
C GLN A 87 -13.79 -22.56 -2.06
N PRO A 88 -14.63 -23.42 -2.68
CA PRO A 88 -14.18 -24.76 -3.07
C PRO A 88 -13.04 -24.73 -4.08
N LEU A 89 -13.00 -23.76 -4.99
CA LEU A 89 -11.91 -23.62 -5.96
C LEU A 89 -10.59 -23.21 -5.27
N ARG A 90 -10.67 -22.33 -4.26
CA ARG A 90 -9.50 -21.96 -3.45
C ARG A 90 -9.02 -23.11 -2.58
N ALA A 91 -9.95 -23.86 -1.98
CA ALA A 91 -9.64 -25.08 -1.24
C ALA A 91 -9.01 -26.15 -2.15
N LEU A 92 -9.46 -26.25 -3.40
CA LEU A 92 -8.85 -27.11 -4.41
C LEU A 92 -7.45 -26.62 -4.81
N LEU A 93 -7.25 -25.31 -4.93
CA LEU A 93 -5.92 -24.74 -5.17
C LEU A 93 -4.96 -24.99 -3.99
N GLU A 94 -5.48 -24.95 -2.76
CA GLU A 94 -4.76 -25.31 -1.54
C GLU A 94 -4.50 -26.81 -1.44
N TYR A 95 -5.38 -27.65 -1.99
CA TYR A 95 -5.13 -29.07 -2.17
C TYR A 95 -3.94 -29.34 -3.10
N PHE A 96 -3.76 -28.52 -4.14
CA PHE A 96 -2.57 -28.55 -5.01
C PHE A 96 -1.34 -27.87 -4.41
N ARG A 97 -1.48 -27.07 -3.34
CA ARG A 97 -0.34 -26.51 -2.61
C ARG A 97 0.22 -27.61 -1.71
N PRO A 98 1.43 -28.14 -1.95
CA PRO A 98 1.99 -29.20 -1.12
C PRO A 98 2.15 -28.69 0.32
N LYS A 99 1.27 -29.13 1.21
CA LYS A 99 1.45 -29.00 2.65
C LYS A 99 2.68 -29.83 3.00
N ALA A 100 3.69 -29.20 3.60
CA ALA A 100 4.87 -29.90 4.10
C ALA A 100 4.41 -31.12 4.90
N ARG A 101 4.65 -32.32 4.33
CA ARG A 101 4.13 -33.56 4.90
C ARG A 101 4.95 -33.86 6.17
N PRO A 102 4.32 -34.22 7.29
CA PRO A 102 5.03 -34.58 8.52
C PRO A 102 5.96 -35.80 8.41
N PHE A 103 6.07 -36.42 7.23
CA PHE A 103 6.85 -37.63 6.99
C PHE A 103 8.37 -37.39 6.87
N ASP A 104 8.85 -36.15 7.01
CA ASP A 104 10.29 -35.85 7.17
C ASP A 104 10.72 -35.75 8.65
N MET A 105 9.82 -36.02 9.61
CA MET A 105 10.09 -35.93 11.06
C MET A 105 10.31 -37.30 11.73
N ALA A 106 10.88 -38.27 11.00
CA ALA A 106 11.31 -39.54 11.59
C ALA A 106 12.64 -39.45 12.37
N MET A 107 13.23 -38.25 12.47
CA MET A 107 14.26 -37.95 13.45
C MET A 107 13.68 -36.87 14.36
N ALA A 108 13.17 -37.26 15.54
CA ALA A 108 13.13 -36.29 16.63
C ALA A 108 14.57 -35.76 16.72
N PRO A 109 14.83 -34.47 16.46
CA PRO A 109 16.18 -33.95 16.51
C PRO A 109 16.72 -34.33 17.88
N ASP A 110 17.84 -35.07 17.89
CA ASP A 110 18.52 -35.50 19.11
C ASP A 110 18.54 -34.31 20.09
N PRO A 111 18.20 -34.50 21.38
CA PRO A 111 18.06 -33.38 22.32
C PRO A 111 19.27 -32.44 22.32
N GLU A 112 20.48 -32.93 22.01
CA GLU A 112 21.66 -32.08 21.82
C GLU A 112 21.58 -31.20 20.57
N THR A 113 21.01 -31.69 19.48
CA THR A 113 20.85 -30.92 18.23
C THR A 113 19.88 -29.76 18.42
N VAL A 114 18.78 -29.99 19.16
CA VAL A 114 17.86 -28.92 19.56
C VAL A 114 18.56 -27.92 20.47
N GLN A 115 19.33 -28.39 21.45
CA GLN A 115 20.10 -27.51 22.35
C GLN A 115 21.15 -26.69 21.61
N ARG A 116 21.89 -27.27 20.67
CA ARG A 116 22.87 -26.55 19.84
C ARG A 116 22.20 -25.53 18.93
N ALA A 117 21.09 -25.89 18.29
CA ALA A 117 20.33 -24.96 17.46
C ALA A 117 19.73 -23.81 18.28
N ALA A 118 19.20 -24.11 19.47
CA ALA A 118 18.69 -23.11 20.41
C ALA A 118 19.83 -22.18 20.89
N ALA A 119 21.00 -22.72 21.23
CA ALA A 119 22.16 -21.92 21.62
C ALA A 119 22.66 -21.00 20.50
N VAL A 120 22.63 -21.46 19.24
CA VAL A 120 22.99 -20.62 18.08
C VAL A 120 21.94 -19.54 17.85
N LEU A 121 20.64 -19.87 17.97
CA LEU A 121 19.56 -18.89 17.87
C LEU A 121 19.62 -17.87 19.01
N GLU A 122 19.90 -18.28 20.23
CA GLU A 122 20.10 -17.39 21.38
C GLU A 122 21.33 -16.51 21.18
N ALA A 123 22.44 -17.05 20.69
CA ALA A 123 23.63 -16.26 20.35
C ALA A 123 23.36 -15.26 19.22
N TYR A 124 22.52 -15.63 18.24
CA TYR A 124 22.09 -14.75 17.15
C TYR A 124 21.14 -13.67 17.63
N VAL A 125 20.17 -14.02 18.48
CA VAL A 125 19.23 -13.07 19.10
C VAL A 125 19.97 -12.13 20.05
N GLN A 126 20.97 -12.63 20.79
CA GLN A 126 21.85 -11.79 21.60
C GLN A 126 22.74 -10.91 20.73
N HIS A 127 23.26 -11.40 19.59
CA HIS A 127 23.97 -10.56 18.61
C HIS A 127 23.07 -9.53 17.91
N ALA A 128 21.79 -9.85 17.71
CA ALA A 128 20.79 -8.95 17.15
C ALA A 128 20.23 -7.97 18.19
N ALA A 129 20.27 -8.34 19.47
CA ALA A 129 19.90 -7.51 20.62
C ALA A 129 21.06 -6.63 21.10
N LEU A 130 22.30 -7.00 20.78
CA LEU A 130 23.38 -6.04 20.71
C LEU A 130 23.06 -5.12 19.53
N PRO A 131 23.02 -3.78 19.71
CA PRO A 131 22.89 -2.89 18.58
C PRO A 131 24.00 -3.25 17.61
N ALA A 132 23.62 -3.71 16.41
CA ALA A 132 24.55 -4.06 15.35
C ALA A 132 25.69 -3.04 15.34
N PRO A 133 26.98 -3.45 15.28
CA PRO A 133 28.07 -2.51 15.15
C PRO A 133 27.70 -1.56 14.02
N ARG A 134 27.45 -0.29 14.34
CA ARG A 134 27.06 0.74 13.37
C ARG A 134 28.26 0.98 12.46
N GLN A 135 28.47 0.09 11.49
CA GLN A 135 29.48 0.25 10.44
C GLN A 135 28.86 0.62 9.09
N ASP A 136 27.59 1.01 9.05
CA ASP A 136 26.95 1.56 7.84
C ASP A 136 26.32 2.95 8.08
N GLY A 137 27.08 3.84 8.72
CA GLY A 137 26.74 5.26 8.73
C GLY A 137 27.29 5.89 7.46
N MET A 138 26.40 6.43 6.60
CA MET A 138 26.78 7.21 5.42
C MET A 138 27.94 8.16 5.75
N SER A 139 29.03 8.08 4.99
CA SER A 139 30.21 8.91 5.25
C SER A 139 29.91 10.37 4.96
N ARG A 140 30.66 11.30 5.56
CA ARG A 140 30.46 12.75 5.30
C ARG A 140 30.66 13.10 3.81
N ALA A 141 31.60 12.42 3.14
CA ALA A 141 31.85 12.60 1.71
C ALA A 141 30.69 12.06 0.85
N GLU A 142 30.18 10.87 1.19
CA GLU A 142 29.02 10.28 0.53
C GLU A 142 27.75 11.13 0.74
N ALA A 143 27.57 11.70 1.94
CA ALA A 143 26.45 12.58 2.23
C ALA A 143 26.48 13.88 1.41
N LEU A 144 27.67 14.43 1.16
CA LEU A 144 27.85 15.59 0.27
C LEU A 144 27.51 15.23 -1.17
N ASP A 145 27.96 14.07 -1.64
CA ASP A 145 27.68 13.57 -2.99
C ASP A 145 26.18 13.34 -3.21
N VAL A 146 25.51 12.70 -2.24
CA VAL A 146 24.04 12.47 -2.27
C VAL A 146 23.25 13.79 -2.31
N LEU A 147 23.71 14.84 -1.62
CA LEU A 147 23.08 16.16 -1.67
C LEU A 147 23.56 17.03 -2.83
N GLY A 148 24.56 16.59 -3.60
CA GLY A 148 25.15 17.35 -4.70
C GLY A 148 25.89 18.61 -4.23
N LEU A 149 26.54 18.55 -3.07
CA LEU A 149 27.21 19.68 -2.43
C LEU A 149 28.73 19.54 -2.46
N ALA A 150 29.43 20.67 -2.58
CA ALA A 150 30.88 20.72 -2.46
C ALA A 150 31.33 20.54 -0.99
N PRO A 151 32.56 20.02 -0.77
CA PRO A 151 33.15 19.98 0.56
C PRO A 151 33.24 21.39 1.16
N GLY A 152 32.77 21.55 2.40
CA GLY A 152 32.71 22.85 3.08
C GLY A 152 31.40 23.62 2.90
N ALA A 153 30.36 23.03 2.30
CA ALA A 153 29.02 23.62 2.26
C ALA A 153 28.51 23.97 3.66
N ASP A 154 27.91 25.15 3.77
CA ASP A 154 27.33 25.63 5.02
C ASP A 154 26.00 24.94 5.35
N GLU A 155 25.56 25.11 6.59
CA GLU A 155 24.34 24.49 7.09
C GLU A 155 23.09 24.93 6.31
N ALA A 156 23.11 26.17 5.80
CA ALA A 156 22.04 26.72 4.98
C ALA A 156 21.95 26.02 3.61
N ALA A 157 23.09 25.79 2.95
CA ALA A 157 23.16 25.04 1.70
C ALA A 157 22.73 23.58 1.88
N ILE A 158 23.12 22.93 2.97
CA ILE A 158 22.70 21.56 3.30
C ILE A 158 21.18 21.46 3.41
N ARG A 159 20.54 22.37 4.16
CA ARG A 159 19.07 22.40 4.28
C ARG A 159 18.37 22.75 2.98
N ALA A 160 18.94 23.64 2.16
CA ALA A 160 18.36 24.02 0.87
C ALA A 160 18.41 22.87 -0.14
N ALA A 161 19.53 22.14 -0.20
CA ALA A 161 19.70 20.95 -1.04
C ALA A 161 18.75 19.83 -0.61
N HIS A 162 18.63 19.57 0.70
CA HIS A 162 17.69 18.60 1.25
C HIS A 162 16.25 18.91 0.86
N ARG A 163 15.79 20.17 1.01
CA ARG A 163 14.42 20.55 0.60
C ARG A 163 14.17 20.35 -0.89
N ARG A 164 15.14 20.70 -1.75
CA ARG A 164 15.03 20.46 -3.20
C ARG A 164 14.91 18.96 -3.51
N LEU A 165 15.80 18.14 -2.95
CA LEU A 165 15.79 16.70 -3.20
C LEU A 165 14.57 16.00 -2.60
N ALA A 166 14.16 16.37 -1.39
CA ALA A 166 12.95 15.84 -0.75
C ALA A 166 11.68 16.15 -1.57
N SER A 167 11.59 17.34 -2.17
CA SER A 167 10.46 17.68 -3.06
C SER A 167 10.44 16.85 -4.35
N LEU A 168 11.62 16.45 -4.85
CA LEU A 168 11.75 15.65 -6.06
C LEU A 168 11.54 14.15 -5.81
N VAL A 169 11.97 13.67 -4.65
CA VAL A 169 11.93 12.25 -4.24
C VAL A 169 10.61 11.90 -3.53
N HIS A 170 9.71 12.88 -3.32
CA HIS A 170 8.46 12.68 -2.60
C HIS A 170 7.72 11.42 -3.11
N PRO A 171 7.21 10.56 -2.20
CA PRO A 171 6.57 9.28 -2.56
C PRO A 171 5.40 9.45 -3.53
N ASP A 172 4.79 10.63 -3.56
CA ASP A 172 3.67 10.99 -4.46
C ASP A 172 4.09 11.15 -5.93
N HIS A 173 5.39 11.25 -6.23
CA HIS A 173 5.92 11.45 -7.58
C HIS A 173 6.92 10.38 -8.04
N SER A 174 7.81 9.88 -7.16
CA SER A 174 8.91 8.99 -7.55
C SER A 174 9.03 7.68 -6.74
N GLY A 175 8.18 7.49 -5.71
CA GLY A 175 7.86 6.17 -5.13
C GLY A 175 8.95 5.41 -4.34
N SER A 176 10.17 5.92 -4.16
CA SER A 176 11.21 5.17 -3.45
C SER A 176 11.41 5.66 -2.02
N THR A 177 10.80 4.96 -1.06
CA THR A 177 11.06 5.11 0.38
C THR A 177 12.55 4.98 0.70
N TYR A 178 13.26 4.14 -0.06
CA TYR A 178 14.70 3.98 0.03
C TYR A 178 15.46 5.27 -0.34
N LEU A 179 15.07 5.96 -1.41
CA LEU A 179 15.73 7.22 -1.81
C LEU A 179 15.45 8.33 -0.80
N MET A 180 14.24 8.43 -0.26
CA MET A 180 13.92 9.42 0.78
C MET A 180 14.77 9.19 2.03
N ASN A 181 14.83 7.93 2.49
CA ASN A 181 15.67 7.55 3.63
C ASN A 181 17.15 7.88 3.38
N LYS A 182 17.64 7.71 2.15
CA LYS A 182 19.02 8.04 1.78
C LYS A 182 19.28 9.55 1.82
N VAL A 183 18.32 10.36 1.36
CA VAL A 183 18.39 11.83 1.40
C VAL A 183 18.32 12.36 2.85
N ASP A 184 17.46 11.80 3.69
CA ASP A 184 17.37 12.14 5.11
C ASP A 184 18.64 11.73 5.87
N GLN A 185 19.18 10.55 5.60
CA GLN A 185 20.44 10.09 6.19
C GLN A 185 21.61 11.01 5.83
N ALA A 186 21.67 11.52 4.60
CA ALA A 186 22.71 12.46 4.16
C ALA A 186 22.65 13.79 4.94
N ARG A 187 21.44 14.37 5.08
CA ARG A 187 21.23 15.56 5.92
C ARG A 187 21.69 15.31 7.35
N ASP A 188 21.24 14.21 7.94
CA ASP A 188 21.51 13.92 9.35
C ASP A 188 22.99 13.65 9.61
N THR A 189 23.71 13.03 8.66
CA THR A 189 25.16 12.86 8.74
C THR A 189 25.90 14.21 8.73
N LEU A 190 25.47 15.17 7.90
CA LEU A 190 26.14 16.47 7.76
C LEU A 190 25.79 17.47 8.85
N LEU A 191 24.58 17.36 9.41
CA LEU A 191 24.09 18.21 10.50
C LEU A 191 24.29 17.61 11.89
N ARG A 192 24.77 16.35 11.98
CA ARG A 192 25.11 15.75 13.27
C ARG A 192 26.16 16.64 13.94
N PRO A 193 25.88 17.18 15.15
CA PRO A 193 26.89 17.90 15.91
C PRO A 193 28.07 16.93 16.07
N SER A 194 29.26 17.32 15.60
CA SER A 194 30.46 16.59 15.99
C SER A 194 30.47 16.62 17.51
N ARG A 195 30.28 15.46 18.15
CA ARG A 195 30.65 15.30 19.57
C ARG A 195 32.18 15.28 19.62
N GLU A 196 32.81 16.36 19.19
CA GLU A 196 34.14 16.71 19.61
C GLU A 196 33.97 17.24 21.03
N TRP A 197 34.03 16.32 21.98
CA TRP A 197 34.34 16.69 23.36
C TRP A 197 35.57 17.60 23.31
N PRO A 198 35.54 18.81 23.90
CA PRO A 198 36.72 19.65 23.99
C PRO A 198 37.81 18.82 24.68
N ARG A 199 38.80 18.34 23.92
CA ARG A 199 40.02 17.82 24.52
C ARG A 199 40.63 19.03 25.23
N LEU A 200 40.41 19.10 26.54
CA LEU A 200 41.14 20.00 27.43
C LEU A 200 42.62 19.70 27.21
N SER A 201 43.24 20.47 26.33
CA SER A 201 44.66 20.49 26.13
C SER A 201 45.27 21.33 27.24
N ASN A 202 46.04 20.64 28.08
CA ASN A 202 47.15 21.13 28.91
C ASN A 202 46.83 22.04 30.10
N GLY A 203 47.43 21.66 31.23
CA GLY A 203 47.58 22.42 32.45
C GLY A 203 47.87 21.49 33.62
#